data_AF-A0A919IPN6-F1
#
_entry.id   AF-A0A919IPN6-F1
#
_cell.length_a   1.000
_cell.length_b   1.000
_cell.length_c   1.000
_cell.angle_alpha   90.00
_cell.angle_beta   90.00
_cell.angle_gamma   90.00
#
_symmetry.space_group_name_H-M   'P 1'
#
loop_
_entity.id
_entity.type
_entity.pdbx_description
1 polymer ?
#
loop_
_entity_poly.entity_id
_entity_poly.type
_entity_poly.pdbx_seq_one_letter_code
_entity_poly.pdbx_strand_id
1 'polypeptide(L)'
;MTFAGKECQGARGSVRTPFKRRRFRPEPSRRQKAVNRADAKVRARGDPAIATLETGKILIELRFFPRRATAIVPAVLVLRHVEANRYAG
;
A
#
# COMPACT_ATOMS: atom_id res chain seq x y z
N MET A 1 -12.08 -12.14 -5.48
CA MET A 1 -12.78 -11.15 -4.63
C MET A 1 -11.97 -9.87 -4.61
N THR A 2 -12.31 -8.91 -5.46
CA THR A 2 -11.54 -7.69 -5.74
C THR A 2 -12.13 -6.52 -4.94
N PHE A 3 -11.38 -5.98 -3.98
CA PHE A 3 -11.78 -4.81 -3.19
C PHE A 3 -11.12 -3.56 -3.76
N ALA A 4 -11.96 -2.60 -4.11
CA ALA A 4 -11.61 -1.60 -5.10
C ALA A 4 -11.21 -0.24 -4.52
N GLY A 5 -10.27 0.38 -5.24
CA GLY A 5 -9.89 1.78 -5.12
C GLY A 5 -11.06 2.71 -5.46
N LYS A 6 -10.77 4.01 -5.56
CA LYS A 6 -11.77 5.08 -5.82
C LYS A 6 -12.77 4.74 -6.94
N GLU A 7 -12.41 3.88 -7.88
CA GLU A 7 -13.26 3.36 -8.97
C GLU A 7 -14.53 2.61 -8.54
N CYS A 8 -14.61 2.00 -7.36
CA CYS A 8 -15.87 1.39 -6.86
C CYS A 8 -16.71 2.30 -5.97
N GLN A 9 -16.35 3.58 -5.88
CA GLN A 9 -17.12 4.56 -5.13
C GLN A 9 -18.42 4.90 -5.88
N GLY A 10 -19.43 4.03 -5.75
CA GLY A 10 -20.68 4.10 -6.51
C GLY A 10 -21.28 2.73 -6.85
N ALA A 11 -20.52 1.64 -6.67
CA ALA A 11 -21.00 0.29 -6.84
C ALA A 11 -22.14 0.01 -5.84
N ARG A 12 -23.38 0.00 -6.33
CA ARG A 12 -24.55 -0.47 -5.58
C ARG A 12 -24.67 -1.97 -5.83
N GLY A 13 -24.52 -2.79 -4.78
CA GLY A 13 -24.56 -4.25 -4.86
C GLY A 13 -23.72 -4.93 -3.77
N SER A 14 -23.51 -6.25 -3.88
CA SER A 14 -22.84 -7.17 -2.93
C SER A 14 -21.39 -6.80 -2.53
N VAL A 15 -20.83 -5.73 -3.09
CA VAL A 15 -19.52 -5.19 -2.76
C VAL A 15 -19.63 -4.30 -1.53
N ARG A 16 -19.16 -4.83 -0.40
CA ARG A 16 -19.25 -4.17 0.91
C ARG A 16 -18.21 -3.05 1.00
N THR A 17 -18.61 -1.84 0.61
CA THR A 17 -17.74 -0.66 0.69
C THR A 17 -17.68 -0.10 2.12
N PRO A 18 -16.51 0.39 2.56
CA PRO A 18 -16.32 0.93 3.90
C PRO A 18 -17.16 2.18 4.11
N PHE A 19 -17.76 2.31 5.29
CA PHE A 19 -18.61 3.43 5.67
C PHE A 19 -17.73 4.65 5.96
N LYS A 20 -17.62 5.58 4.99
CA LYS A 20 -16.92 6.85 5.17
C LYS A 20 -17.73 7.79 6.08
N ARG A 21 -17.03 8.45 7.01
CA ARG A 21 -17.55 9.57 7.79
C ARG A 21 -17.61 10.80 6.87
N ARG A 22 -18.74 11.50 6.85
CA ARG A 22 -18.95 12.72 6.06
C ARG A 22 -19.48 13.79 7.01
N ARG A 23 -19.19 15.07 6.75
CA ARG A 23 -19.46 16.20 7.68
C ARG A 23 -20.91 16.26 8.20
N PHE A 24 -21.88 15.80 7.40
CA PHE A 24 -23.31 15.78 7.72
C PHE A 24 -23.89 14.38 7.92
N ARG A 25 -23.06 13.34 8.06
CA ARG A 25 -23.53 11.97 8.25
C ARG A 25 -23.53 11.61 9.74
N PRO A 26 -24.59 10.96 10.26
CA PRO A 26 -24.60 10.44 11.62
C PRO A 26 -23.45 9.46 11.84
N GLU A 27 -23.04 9.30 13.10
CA GLU A 27 -21.97 8.38 13.46
C GLU A 27 -22.26 6.96 12.97
N PRO A 28 -21.25 6.24 12.47
CA PRO A 28 -21.44 4.87 12.03
C PRO A 28 -21.83 3.98 13.21
N SER A 29 -22.84 3.14 12.98
CA SER A 29 -23.33 2.20 14.00
C SER A 29 -22.24 1.18 14.39
N ARG A 30 -22.42 0.49 15.52
CA ARG A 30 -21.47 -0.52 16.02
C ARG A 30 -21.12 -1.57 14.96
N ARG A 31 -22.12 -2.01 14.18
CA ARG A 31 -21.94 -2.97 13.07
C ARG A 31 -21.14 -2.37 11.91
N GLN A 32 -21.35 -1.10 11.58
CA GLN A 32 -20.60 -0.41 10.53
C GLN A 32 -19.14 -0.16 10.94
N LYS A 33 -18.90 0.21 12.20
CA LYS A 33 -17.55 0.32 12.78
C LYS A 33 -16.81 -1.03 12.71
N ALA A 34 -17.48 -2.15 12.98
CA ALA A 34 -16.88 -3.49 12.87
C ALA A 34 -16.49 -3.85 11.42
N VAL A 35 -17.33 -3.52 10.43
CA VAL A 35 -17.01 -3.70 9.00
C VAL A 35 -15.78 -2.89 8.60
N ASN A 36 -15.72 -1.62 9.00
CA ASN A 36 -14.56 -0.77 8.72
C ASN A 36 -13.28 -1.31 9.36
N ARG A 37 -13.35 -1.88 10.56
CA ARG A 37 -12.18 -2.51 11.22
C ARG A 37 -11.70 -3.76 10.48
N ALA A 38 -12.62 -4.61 10.04
CA ALA A 38 -12.28 -5.81 9.27
C ALA A 38 -11.62 -5.43 7.94
N ASP A 39 -12.19 -4.44 7.26
CA ASP A 39 -11.68 -3.93 5.99
C ASP A 39 -10.32 -3.23 6.15
N ALA A 40 -10.10 -2.48 7.24
CA ALA A 40 -8.79 -1.91 7.57
C ALA A 40 -7.71 -2.99 7.77
N LYS A 41 -8.06 -4.12 8.40
CA LYS A 41 -7.13 -5.26 8.56
C LYS A 41 -6.75 -5.90 7.22
N VAL A 42 -7.68 -5.96 6.28
CA VAL A 42 -7.41 -6.48 4.94
C VAL A 42 -6.51 -5.52 4.16
N ARG A 43 -6.76 -4.21 4.22
CA ARG A 43 -5.90 -3.19 3.58
C ARG A 43 -4.49 -3.16 4.14
N ALA A 44 -4.38 -3.19 5.46
CA ALA A 44 -3.08 -3.26 6.13
C ALA A 44 -2.26 -4.50 5.73
N ARG A 45 -2.88 -5.57 5.22
CA ARG A 45 -2.21 -6.75 4.66
C ARG A 45 -2.00 -6.67 3.15
N GLY A 46 -2.92 -6.04 2.43
CA GLY A 46 -2.84 -5.86 0.98
C GLY A 46 -1.74 -4.89 0.57
N ASP A 47 -1.56 -3.79 1.30
CA ASP A 47 -0.57 -2.76 0.95
C ASP A 47 0.88 -3.31 1.03
N PRO A 48 1.28 -4.07 2.08
CA PRO A 48 2.58 -4.75 2.10
C PRO A 48 2.73 -5.82 1.02
N ALA A 49 1.66 -6.55 0.70
CA ALA A 49 1.69 -7.57 -0.34
C ALA A 49 1.94 -6.94 -1.73
N ILE A 50 1.27 -5.83 -2.04
CA ILE A 50 1.48 -5.08 -3.28
C ILE A 50 2.89 -4.48 -3.31
N ALA A 51 3.36 -3.89 -2.20
CA ALA A 51 4.73 -3.39 -2.10
C ALA A 51 5.78 -4.49 -2.35
N THR A 52 5.53 -5.70 -1.85
CA THR A 52 6.39 -6.87 -2.08
C THR A 52 6.37 -7.31 -3.54
N LEU A 53 5.20 -7.33 -4.19
CA LEU A 53 5.08 -7.67 -5.61
C LEU A 53 5.79 -6.66 -6.50
N GLU A 54 5.64 -5.36 -6.23
CA GLU A 54 6.35 -4.31 -6.96
C GLU A 54 7.86 -4.36 -6.72
N THR A 55 8.28 -4.65 -5.48
CA THR A 55 9.70 -4.92 -5.17
C THR A 55 10.22 -6.11 -5.98
N GLY A 56 9.45 -7.19 -6.08
CA GLY A 56 9.79 -8.36 -6.90
C GLY A 56 9.95 -8.03 -8.38
N LYS A 57 9.04 -7.22 -8.95
CA LYS A 57 9.16 -6.73 -10.34
C LYS A 57 10.42 -5.91 -10.56
N ILE A 58 10.74 -4.99 -9.63
CA ILE A 58 11.96 -4.18 -9.69
C ILE A 58 13.21 -5.08 -9.65
N LEU A 59 13.23 -6.11 -8.81
CA LEU A 59 14.34 -7.06 -8.74
C LEU A 59 14.49 -7.87 -10.02
N ILE A 60 13.38 -8.25 -10.66
CA ILE A 60 13.39 -8.93 -11.96
C ILE A 60 13.96 -8.02 -13.05
N GLU A 61 13.46 -6.79 -13.15
CA GLU A 61 13.99 -5.76 -14.07
C GLU A 61 15.50 -5.53 -13.86
N LEU A 62 15.93 -5.39 -12.60
CA LEU A 62 17.33 -5.21 -12.25
C LEU A 62 18.20 -6.40 -12.69
N ARG A 63 17.67 -7.63 -12.60
CA ARG A 63 18.35 -8.86 -13.03
C ARG A 63 18.49 -8.95 -14.54
N PHE A 64 17.50 -8.48 -15.30
CA PHE A 64 17.52 -8.48 -16.76
C PHE A 64 18.32 -7.32 -17.37
N PHE A 65 18.51 -6.21 -16.65
CA PHE A 65 19.24 -5.04 -17.12
C PHE A 65 20.52 -4.75 -16.30
N PRO A 66 21.60 -5.54 -16.48
CA PRO A 66 22.80 -5.47 -15.63
C PRO A 66 23.52 -4.12 -15.70
N ARG A 67 23.50 -3.44 -16.85
CA ARG A 67 24.08 -2.09 -17.01
C ARG A 67 23.38 -1.03 -16.17
N ARG A 68 22.07 -1.16 -15.96
CA ARG A 68 21.31 -0.26 -15.06
C ARG A 68 21.54 -0.66 -13.60
N ALA A 69 21.63 -1.96 -13.33
CA ALA A 69 21.91 -2.47 -11.99
C ALA A 69 23.22 -1.98 -11.40
N THR A 70 24.29 -1.96 -12.20
CA THR A 70 25.62 -1.47 -11.78
C THR A 70 25.61 0.01 -11.41
N ALA A 71 24.67 0.82 -11.91
CA ALA A 71 24.54 2.23 -11.54
C ALA A 71 23.60 2.43 -10.34
N ILE A 72 22.48 1.71 -10.30
CA ILE A 72 21.43 1.90 -9.30
C ILE A 72 21.84 1.32 -7.94
N VAL A 73 22.46 0.13 -7.90
CA VAL A 73 22.81 -0.54 -6.64
C VAL A 73 23.79 0.28 -5.79
N PRO A 74 24.92 0.81 -6.34
CA PRO A 74 25.81 1.67 -5.56
C PRO A 74 25.13 2.96 -5.09
N ALA A 75 24.26 3.56 -5.91
CA ALA A 75 23.53 4.77 -5.53
C ALA A 75 22.60 4.53 -4.33
N VAL A 76 21.87 3.42 -4.31
CA VAL A 76 21.01 3.02 -3.18
C VAL A 76 21.84 2.73 -1.93
N LEU A 77 23.00 2.09 -2.07
CA LEU A 77 23.90 1.81 -0.94
C LEU A 77 24.47 3.10 -0.32
N VAL A 78 24.91 4.05 -1.15
CA VAL A 78 25.38 5.36 -0.70
C VAL A 78 24.27 6.12 0.01
N LEU A 79 23.07 6.16 -0.57
CA LEU A 79 21.91 6.82 0.05
C LEU A 79 21.62 6.23 1.43
N ARG A 80 21.59 4.91 1.55
CA ARG A 80 21.35 4.21 2.83
C ARG A 80 22.44 4.53 3.86
N HIS A 81 23.70 4.60 3.44
CA HIS A 81 24.80 4.96 4.32
C HIS A 81 24.69 6.40 4.83
N VAL A 82 24.33 7.33 3.94
CA VAL A 82 24.10 8.74 4.30
C VAL A 82 22.91 8.88 5.26
N GLU A 83 21.79 8.21 4.99
CA GLU A 83 20.63 8.23 5.90
C GLU A 83 20.95 7.60 7.25
N ALA A 84 21.60 6.44 7.28
CA ALA A 84 21.98 5.79 8.54
C ALA A 84 22.90 6.68 9.38
N ASN A 85 23.82 7.40 8.76
CA ASN A 85 24.71 8.34 9.44
C ASN A 85 23.96 9.59 9.97
N ARG A 86 22.92 10.05 9.26
CA ARG A 86 22.07 11.18 9.71
C ARG A 86 21.22 10.87 10.93
N TYR A 87 20.84 9.61 11.14
CA TYR A 87 20.04 9.18 12.30
C TYR A 87 20.89 8.66 13.46
N ALA A 88 22.21 8.59 13.31
CA ALA A 88 23.15 8.10 14.32
C ALA A 88 23.80 9.22 15.17
N GLY A 89 23.49 10.50 14.88
CA GLY A 89 23.86 11.66 15.69
C GLY A 89 22.65 12.28 16.37
#